data_AF-A0A291QUJ6-F1
#
_entry.id   AF-A0A291QUJ6-F1
#
_cell.length_a   1.000
_cell.length_b   1.000
_cell.length_c   1.000
_cell.angle_alpha   90.00
_cell.angle_beta   90.00
_cell.angle_gamma   90.00
#
_symmetry.space_group_name_H-M   'P 1'
#
loop_
_entity.id
_entity.type
_entity.pdbx_description
1 polymer ?
#
loop_
_entity_poly.entity_id
_entity_poly.type
_entity_poly.pdbx_seq_one_letter_code
_entity_poly.pdbx_strand_id
1 'polypeptide(L)'
;MLFFDFLYYLSYKLYSSYNEKGAESTSVSVVGGLQTLNVTTVIMLITWWSDRKAHFNILLGVALFVVFEVYNYRRFLYQKKHSVDVIENKWINKTEASRNQVKAIVVLYIVISIVSFFGLAIYIGSKNNV
;
A
#
# COMPACT_ATOMS: atom_id res chain seq x y z
N MET A 1 -9.75 4.53 13.53
CA MET A 1 -9.52 3.47 12.52
C MET A 1 -8.73 4.12 11.40
N LEU A 2 -7.65 3.50 10.96
CA LEU A 2 -6.78 4.13 9.97
C LEU A 2 -7.21 3.70 8.57
N PHE A 3 -6.95 4.54 7.58
CA PHE A 3 -7.20 4.27 6.16
C PHE A 3 -6.73 2.87 5.73
N PHE A 4 -5.54 2.45 6.19
CA PHE A 4 -4.97 1.14 5.89
C PHE A 4 -5.78 -0.06 6.40
N ASP A 5 -6.64 0.11 7.43
CA ASP A 5 -7.54 -0.96 7.88
C ASP A 5 -8.59 -1.28 6.79
N PHE A 6 -9.08 -0.26 6.08
CA PHE A 6 -10.05 -0.45 5.00
C PHE A 6 -9.40 -0.96 3.72
N LEU A 7 -8.18 -0.51 3.42
CA LEU A 7 -7.40 -1.07 2.32
C LEU A 7 -7.15 -2.56 2.53
N TYR A 8 -6.65 -2.95 3.71
CA TYR A 8 -6.47 -4.35 4.10
C TYR A 8 -7.75 -5.16 3.93
N TYR A 9 -8.86 -4.68 4.48
CA TYR A 9 -10.13 -5.39 4.43
C TYR A 9 -10.71 -5.53 3.02
N LEU A 10 -10.61 -4.49 2.19
CA LEU A 10 -11.10 -4.56 0.81
C LEU A 10 -10.23 -5.50 -0.04
N SER A 11 -8.91 -5.48 0.15
CA SER A 11 -8.01 -6.47 -0.44
C SER A 11 -8.37 -7.89 0.03
N TYR A 12 -8.63 -8.08 1.32
CA TYR A 12 -9.02 -9.38 1.87
C TYR A 12 -10.32 -9.88 1.26
N LYS A 13 -11.37 -9.05 1.19
CA LYS A 13 -12.63 -9.42 0.55
C LYS A 13 -12.45 -9.77 -0.92
N LEU A 14 -11.56 -9.08 -1.65
CA LEU A 14 -11.24 -9.40 -3.03
C LEU A 14 -10.59 -10.79 -3.14
N TYR A 15 -9.48 -11.03 -2.43
CA TYR A 15 -8.75 -12.30 -2.53
C TYR A 15 -9.51 -13.51 -1.96
N SER A 16 -10.25 -13.31 -0.86
CA SER A 16 -11.13 -14.35 -0.31
C SER A 16 -12.25 -14.71 -1.28
N SER A 17 -12.78 -13.76 -2.07
CA SER A 17 -13.78 -14.06 -3.12
C SER A 17 -13.22 -14.95 -4.23
N TYR A 18 -11.91 -14.97 -4.43
CA TYR A 18 -11.20 -15.88 -5.32
C TYR A 18 -10.73 -17.18 -4.64
N ASN A 19 -11.20 -17.47 -3.42
CA ASN A 19 -10.83 -18.65 -2.63
C ASN A 19 -9.33 -18.77 -2.35
N GLU A 20 -8.61 -17.66 -2.24
CA GLU A 20 -7.20 -17.68 -1.91
C GLU A 20 -6.97 -18.08 -0.44
N LYS A 21 -6.33 -19.23 -0.23
CA LYS A 21 -6.05 -19.78 1.12
C LYS A 21 -5.22 -18.83 2.00
N GLY A 22 -4.46 -17.93 1.39
CA GLY A 22 -3.61 -16.93 2.05
C GLY A 22 -4.15 -15.51 2.02
N ALA A 23 -5.45 -15.30 1.76
CA ALA A 23 -6.04 -13.98 1.53
C ALA A 23 -5.65 -12.91 2.57
N GLU A 24 -5.55 -13.27 3.86
CA GLU A 24 -5.08 -12.34 4.89
C GLU A 24 -3.62 -11.91 4.67
N SER A 25 -2.71 -12.87 4.47
CA SER A 25 -1.29 -12.59 4.22
C SER A 25 -1.10 -11.80 2.92
N THR A 26 -1.81 -12.17 1.86
CA THR A 26 -1.75 -11.46 0.57
C THR A 26 -2.24 -10.02 0.73
N SER A 27 -3.27 -9.80 1.54
CA SER A 27 -3.78 -8.45 1.82
C SER A 27 -2.83 -7.62 2.66
N VAL A 28 -2.10 -8.23 3.59
CA VAL A 28 -0.97 -7.59 4.28
C VAL A 28 0.05 -7.12 3.25
N SER A 29 0.45 -8.00 2.33
CA SER A 29 1.43 -7.68 1.28
C SER A 29 0.99 -6.60 0.30
N VAL A 30 -0.30 -6.51 -0.02
CA VAL A 30 -0.83 -5.39 -0.81
C VAL A 30 -0.65 -4.06 -0.07
N VAL A 31 -1.00 -4.02 1.23
CA VAL A 31 -0.85 -2.79 2.03
C VAL A 31 0.63 -2.42 2.16
N GLY A 32 1.50 -3.38 2.50
CA GLY A 32 2.94 -3.17 2.64
C GLY A 32 3.60 -2.74 1.33
N GLY A 33 3.22 -3.37 0.22
CA GLY A 33 3.67 -3.01 -1.12
C GLY A 33 3.32 -1.57 -1.47
N LEU A 34 2.05 -1.16 -1.29
CA LEU A 34 1.62 0.21 -1.58
C LEU A 34 2.29 1.25 -0.68
N GLN A 35 2.50 0.95 0.60
CA GLN A 35 3.28 1.82 1.49
C GLN A 35 4.73 1.96 1.03
N THR A 36 5.35 0.86 0.60
CA THR A 36 6.71 0.85 0.06
C THR A 36 6.83 1.69 -1.20
N LEU A 37 5.89 1.53 -2.16
CA LEU A 37 5.87 2.34 -3.37
C LEU A 37 5.79 3.83 -3.05
N ASN A 38 4.92 4.22 -2.12
CA ASN A 38 4.75 5.61 -1.75
C ASN A 38 5.98 6.20 -1.06
N VAL A 39 6.55 5.51 -0.07
CA VAL A 39 7.77 5.98 0.59
C VAL A 39 8.94 6.03 -0.38
N THR A 40 9.07 5.03 -1.26
CA THR A 40 10.11 5.02 -2.28
C THR A 40 9.93 6.17 -3.27
N THR A 41 8.69 6.51 -3.65
CA THR A 41 8.38 7.67 -4.48
C THR A 41 8.86 8.97 -3.82
N VAL A 42 8.58 9.15 -2.53
CA VAL A 42 9.04 10.32 -1.77
C VAL A 42 10.57 10.37 -1.73
N ILE A 43 11.23 9.24 -1.48
CA ILE A 43 12.70 9.18 -1.48
C ILE A 43 13.28 9.51 -2.86
N MET A 44 12.69 8.98 -3.94
CA MET A 44 13.09 9.30 -5.31
C MET A 44 12.93 10.80 -5.61
N LEU A 45 11.85 11.44 -5.15
CA LEU A 45 11.65 12.88 -5.31
C LEU A 45 12.71 13.70 -4.56
N ILE A 46 12.97 13.36 -3.30
CA ILE A 46 13.96 14.06 -2.47
C ILE A 46 15.36 13.91 -3.07
N THR A 47 15.75 12.68 -3.43
CA THR A 47 17.07 12.39 -4.02
C THR A 47 17.24 13.12 -5.35
N TRP A 48 16.25 13.07 -6.24
CA TRP A 48 16.29 13.78 -7.52
C TRP A 48 16.36 15.30 -7.36
N TRP A 49 15.69 15.86 -6.34
CA TRP A 49 15.75 17.29 -6.05
C TRP A 49 17.12 17.72 -5.51
N SER A 50 17.75 16.89 -4.67
CA SER A 50 19.06 17.17 -4.09
C SER A 50 20.22 16.96 -5.07
N ASP A 51 20.19 15.86 -5.81
CA ASP A 51 21.19 15.54 -6.83
C ASP A 51 20.54 14.77 -7.98
N ARG A 52 20.48 15.42 -9.15
CA ARG A 52 19.85 14.84 -10.35
C ARG A 52 20.56 13.59 -10.86
N LYS A 53 21.82 13.36 -10.49
CA LYS A 53 22.60 12.17 -10.88
C LYS A 53 22.56 11.06 -9.83
N ALA A 54 21.87 11.26 -8.70
CA ALA A 54 21.79 10.26 -7.66
C ALA A 54 21.05 9.00 -8.17
N HIS A 55 21.66 7.84 -7.94
CA HIS A 55 21.04 6.56 -8.22
C HIS A 55 20.23 6.09 -7.00
N PHE A 56 19.04 5.55 -7.28
CA PHE A 56 18.23 4.93 -6.23
C PHE A 56 18.86 3.60 -5.78
N ASN A 57 19.06 3.43 -4.48
CA ASN A 57 19.59 2.19 -3.92
C ASN A 57 18.49 1.13 -3.81
N ILE A 58 18.55 0.10 -4.65
CA ILE A 58 17.57 -1.00 -4.66
C ILE A 58 17.46 -1.68 -3.28
N LEU A 59 18.57 -1.82 -2.56
CA LEU A 59 18.59 -2.44 -1.22
C LEU A 59 17.74 -1.63 -0.22
N LEU A 60 17.67 -0.30 -0.37
CA LEU A 60 16.82 0.54 0.45
C LEU A 60 15.33 0.23 0.19
N GLY A 61 14.94 0.05 -1.07
CA GLY A 61 13.58 -0.35 -1.43
C GLY A 61 13.19 -1.70 -0.83
N VAL A 62 14.08 -2.70 -0.89
CA VAL A 62 13.87 -4.02 -0.27
C VAL A 62 13.77 -3.92 1.25
N ALA A 63 14.63 -3.13 1.89
CA ALA A 63 14.59 -2.93 3.33
C ALA A 63 13.27 -2.28 3.78
N LEU A 64 12.79 -1.26 3.05
CA LEU A 64 11.50 -0.63 3.30
C LEU A 64 10.34 -1.61 3.15
N PHE A 65 10.38 -2.46 2.11
CA PHE A 65 9.37 -3.50 1.92
C PHE A 65 9.28 -4.44 3.12
N VAL A 66 10.43 -4.96 3.57
CA VAL A 66 10.48 -5.86 4.74
C VAL A 66 9.97 -5.16 6.00
N VAL A 67 10.35 -3.90 6.23
CA VAL A 67 9.89 -3.12 7.39
C VAL A 67 8.36 -2.95 7.38
N PHE A 68 7.78 -2.57 6.24
CA PHE A 68 6.33 -2.42 6.12
C PHE A 68 5.61 -3.76 6.25
N GLU A 69 6.18 -4.85 5.72
CA GLU A 69 5.59 -6.16 5.89
C GLU A 69 5.59 -6.63 7.32
N VAL A 70 6.73 -6.57 8.02
CA VAL A 70 6.78 -6.95 9.44
C VAL A 70 5.81 -6.09 10.28
N TYR A 71 5.73 -4.79 10.00
CA TYR A 71 4.81 -3.89 10.69
C TYR A 71 3.34 -4.25 10.44
N ASN A 72 2.93 -4.43 9.18
CA ASN A 72 1.55 -4.73 8.84
C ASN A 72 1.15 -6.15 9.23
N TYR A 73 2.06 -7.13 9.12
CA TYR A 73 1.83 -8.49 9.56
C TYR A 73 1.57 -8.53 11.07
N ARG A 74 2.42 -7.85 11.86
CA ARG A 74 2.18 -7.70 13.30
C ARG A 74 0.84 -7.01 13.58
N ARG A 75 0.51 -5.97 12.81
CA ARG A 75 -0.71 -5.19 13.04
C ARG A 75 -1.98 -5.95 12.72
N PHE A 76 -2.09 -6.57 11.55
CA PHE A 76 -3.33 -7.18 11.07
C PHE A 76 -3.55 -8.60 11.56
N LEU A 77 -2.49 -9.42 11.66
CA LEU A 77 -2.61 -10.82 12.05
C LEU A 77 -2.47 -11.05 13.56
N TYR A 78 -1.66 -10.26 14.26
CA TYR A 78 -1.43 -10.48 15.70
C TYR A 78 -2.27 -9.56 16.60
N GLN A 79 -2.65 -8.36 16.16
CA GLN A 79 -3.45 -7.45 16.99
C GLN A 79 -4.94 -7.65 16.72
N LYS A 80 -5.65 -8.30 17.67
CA LYS A 80 -7.09 -8.57 17.58
C LYS A 80 -7.94 -7.34 17.21
N LYS A 81 -7.54 -6.13 17.62
CA LYS A 81 -8.23 -4.86 17.31
C LYS A 81 -8.25 -4.49 15.83
N HIS A 82 -7.40 -5.10 15.00
CA HIS A 82 -7.30 -4.92 13.55
C HIS A 82 -7.61 -6.21 12.78
N SER A 83 -8.20 -7.22 13.43
CA SER A 83 -8.65 -8.44 12.77
C SER A 83 -9.76 -8.16 11.76
N VAL A 84 -9.89 -9.05 10.78
CA VAL A 84 -10.93 -8.97 9.73
C VAL A 84 -12.31 -8.80 10.35
N ASP A 85 -12.67 -9.61 11.35
CA ASP A 85 -13.99 -9.56 12.00
C ASP A 85 -14.29 -8.20 12.64
N VAL A 86 -13.28 -7.60 13.28
CA VAL A 86 -13.43 -6.28 13.91
C VAL A 86 -13.61 -5.20 12.86
N ILE A 87 -12.95 -5.33 11.71
CA ILE A 87 -13.09 -4.39 10.59
C ILE A 87 -14.44 -4.58 9.89
N GLU A 88 -14.88 -5.82 9.69
CA GLU A 88 -16.15 -6.19 9.06
C GLU A 88 -17.34 -5.66 9.85
N ASN A 89 -17.35 -5.86 11.17
CA ASN A 89 -18.41 -5.32 12.03
C ASN A 89 -18.54 -3.79 11.90
N LYS A 90 -17.42 -3.09 11.80
CA LYS A 90 -17.42 -1.63 11.58
C LYS A 90 -17.84 -1.25 10.16
N TRP A 91 -17.51 -2.07 9.18
CA TRP A 91 -17.87 -1.88 7.78
C TRP A 91 -19.38 -2.02 7.57
N ILE A 92 -20.01 -3.02 8.18
CA ILE A 92 -21.46 -3.26 8.07
C ILE A 92 -22.25 -2.10 8.70
N ASN A 93 -21.73 -1.52 9.79
CA ASN A 93 -22.34 -0.38 10.48
C ASN A 93 -22.20 0.96 9.73
N LYS A 94 -21.49 1.02 8.60
CA LYS A 94 -21.41 2.23 7.77
C LYS A 94 -22.58 2.32 6.80
N THR A 95 -23.03 3.55 6.56
CA THR A 95 -23.99 3.85 5.49
C THR A 95 -23.42 3.47 4.13
N GLU A 96 -24.30 3.16 3.17
CA GLU A 96 -23.89 2.80 1.81
C GLU A 96 -23.07 3.90 1.13
N ALA A 97 -23.49 5.16 1.27
CA ALA A 97 -22.76 6.31 0.77
C ALA A 97 -21.32 6.37 1.33
N SER A 98 -21.15 6.16 2.64
CA SER A 98 -19.81 6.14 3.27
C SER A 98 -18.96 4.98 2.76
N ARG A 99 -19.56 3.79 2.57
CA ARG A 99 -18.85 2.63 1.99
C ARG A 99 -18.37 2.92 0.57
N ASN A 100 -19.20 3.53 -0.27
CA ASN A 100 -18.85 3.88 -1.64
C ASN A 100 -17.74 4.93 -1.71
N GLN A 101 -17.79 5.94 -0.83
CA GLN A 101 -16.70 6.92 -0.70
C GLN A 101 -15.38 6.25 -0.30
N VAL A 102 -15.38 5.38 0.71
CA VAL A 102 -14.16 4.67 1.13
C VAL A 102 -13.60 3.81 0.00
N LYS A 103 -14.44 3.07 -0.73
CA LYS A 103 -14.01 2.31 -1.91
C LYS A 103 -13.35 3.21 -2.96
N ALA A 104 -13.99 4.33 -3.29
CA ALA A 104 -13.47 5.28 -4.27
C ALA A 104 -12.11 5.85 -3.84
N ILE A 105 -11.96 6.24 -2.57
CA ILE A 105 -10.69 6.75 -2.03
C ILE A 105 -9.60 5.67 -2.07
N VAL A 106 -9.93 4.42 -1.72
CA VAL A 106 -8.99 3.30 -1.79
C VAL A 106 -8.53 3.04 -3.22
N VAL A 107 -9.44 2.99 -4.18
CA VAL A 107 -9.11 2.82 -5.61
C VAL A 107 -8.24 3.98 -6.10
N LEU A 108 -8.62 5.22 -5.79
CA LEU A 108 -7.84 6.40 -6.17
C LEU A 108 -6.43 6.36 -5.57
N TYR A 109 -6.30 5.98 -4.29
CA TYR A 109 -5.01 5.80 -3.63
C TYR A 109 -4.13 4.76 -4.33
N ILE A 110 -4.69 3.60 -4.69
CA ILE A 110 -3.95 2.55 -5.41
C ILE A 110 -3.44 3.08 -6.74
N VAL A 111 -4.32 3.71 -7.53
CA VAL A 111 -3.98 4.26 -8.85
C VAL A 111 -2.89 5.31 -8.72
N ILE A 112 -3.03 6.28 -7.82
CA ILE A 112 -2.03 7.33 -7.59
C ILE A 112 -0.69 6.70 -7.17
N SER A 113 -0.71 5.76 -6.23
CA SER A 113 0.53 5.12 -5.74
C SER A 113 1.32 4.45 -6.87
N ILE A 114 0.62 3.70 -7.74
CA ILE A 114 1.23 2.99 -8.88
C ILE A 114 1.72 4.01 -9.92
N VAL A 115 0.87 4.95 -10.34
CA VAL A 115 1.19 5.93 -11.38
C VAL A 115 2.34 6.85 -10.93
N SER A 116 2.33 7.32 -9.69
CA SER A 116 3.39 8.18 -9.17
C SER A 116 4.72 7.45 -9.07
N PHE A 117 4.73 6.20 -8.58
CA PHE A 117 5.97 5.43 -8.48
C PHE A 117 6.57 5.13 -9.86
N PHE A 118 5.80 4.50 -10.74
CA PHE A 118 6.31 4.12 -12.07
C PHE A 118 6.55 5.34 -12.95
N GLY A 119 5.67 6.33 -12.91
CA GLY A 119 5.84 7.58 -13.66
C GLY A 119 7.12 8.31 -13.27
N LEU A 120 7.42 8.40 -11.97
CA LEU A 120 8.66 9.03 -11.51
C LEU A 120 9.89 8.19 -11.84
N ALA A 121 9.83 6.87 -11.65
CA ALA A 121 10.95 5.98 -11.98
C ALA A 121 11.32 6.04 -13.48
N ILE A 122 10.32 6.04 -14.36
CA ILE A 122 10.50 6.21 -15.81
C ILE A 122 11.05 7.60 -16.13
N TYR A 123 10.51 8.65 -15.52
CA TYR A 123 10.98 10.02 -15.73
C TYR A 123 12.45 10.19 -15.35
N ILE A 124 12.84 9.76 -14.14
CA ILE A 124 14.24 9.82 -13.68
C ILE A 124 15.13 8.95 -14.59
N GLY A 125 14.71 7.74 -14.91
CA GLY A 125 15.47 6.83 -15.79
C GLY A 125 15.72 7.41 -17.18
N SER A 126 14.71 8.08 -17.78
CA SER A 126 14.87 8.74 -19.08
C SER A 126 15.77 9.97 -19.03
N LYS A 127 15.78 10.71 -17.92
CA LYS A 127 16.65 11.88 -17.72
C LYS A 127 18.12 11.54 -17.46
N ASN A 128 18.39 10.38 -16.86
CA ASN A 128 19.75 9.98 -16.50
C ASN A 128 20.48 9.18 -17.59
N ASN A 129 19.76 8.71 -18.62
CA ASN A 129 20.32 8.05 -19.81
C ASN A 129 20.64 9.04 -20.96
N VAL A 130 20.54 10.35 -20.72
CA VAL A 130 20.95 11.45 -21.61
C VAL A 130 22.06 12.23 -20.93
#